data_AF-A0A3B9J646-F1
#
_entry.id   AF-A0A3B9J646-F1
#
_cell.length_a   1.000
_cell.length_b   1.000
_cell.length_c   1.000
_cell.angle_alpha   90.00
_cell.angle_beta   90.00
_cell.angle_gamma   90.00
#
_symmetry.space_group_name_H-M   'P 1'
#
loop_
_entity.id
_entity.type
_entity.pdbx_description
1 polymer ?
#
loop_
_entity_poly.entity_id
_entity_poly.type
_entity_poly.pdbx_seq_one_letter_code
_entity_poly.pdbx_strand_id
1 'polypeptide(L)'
;MAADGYWIVGGGAKDTTDSAKMEEPFIKFARQLITDAGEDPNISLTGEGVFRGYAFTEAFRIADALPGGMSRTNLMLALRNFKIYHPGLLDGLVTELKGNTDAYFVEGSEYSQFDATNQTWVMVGDVVDANGGTPNCRWDKANGGCR
;
A
#
# COMPACT_ATOMS: atom_id res chain seq x y z
N MET A 1 -12.05 0.13 -24.95
CA MET A 1 -12.91 -0.69 -24.04
C MET A 1 -13.57 0.22 -23.02
N ALA A 2 -14.65 -0.19 -22.34
CA ALA A 2 -15.53 0.73 -21.60
C ALA A 2 -14.85 1.55 -20.47
N ALA A 3 -13.75 1.07 -19.89
CA ALA A 3 -13.05 1.74 -18.78
C ALA A 3 -11.74 2.44 -19.19
N ASP A 4 -11.37 2.44 -20.48
CA ASP A 4 -10.12 3.04 -20.95
C ASP A 4 -10.06 4.54 -20.63
N GLY A 5 -8.96 5.00 -20.04
CA GLY A 5 -8.76 6.39 -19.61
C GLY A 5 -9.49 6.80 -18.32
N TYR A 6 -10.16 5.88 -17.62
CA TYR A 6 -10.81 6.16 -16.34
C TYR A 6 -9.80 6.58 -15.29
N TRP A 7 -10.16 7.58 -14.49
CA TRP A 7 -9.31 8.10 -13.42
C TRP A 7 -9.61 7.46 -12.08
N ILE A 8 -8.57 7.23 -11.29
CA ILE A 8 -8.67 6.84 -9.88
C ILE A 8 -7.72 7.65 -9.00
N VAL A 9 -8.07 7.66 -7.70
CA VAL A 9 -7.12 7.82 -6.60
C VAL A 9 -6.84 6.40 -6.11
N GLY A 10 -5.65 5.87 -6.37
CA GLY A 10 -5.38 4.43 -6.27
C GLY A 10 -5.15 3.87 -4.87
N GLY A 11 -5.05 4.75 -3.86
CA GLY A 11 -4.91 4.36 -2.47
C GLY A 11 -3.50 3.93 -2.05
N GLY A 12 -2.50 4.09 -2.93
CA GLY A 12 -1.09 3.97 -2.58
C GLY A 12 -0.55 2.55 -2.45
N ALA A 13 -1.38 1.51 -2.61
CA ALA A 13 -0.97 0.12 -2.56
C ALA A 13 -0.78 -0.47 -3.97
N LYS A 14 0.19 -1.36 -4.12
CA LYS A 14 0.44 -2.13 -5.34
C LYS A 14 -0.55 -3.30 -5.41
N ASP A 15 -1.39 -3.32 -6.44
CA ASP A 15 -2.33 -4.42 -6.68
C ASP A 15 -1.57 -5.67 -7.17
N THR A 16 -1.81 -6.83 -6.55
CA THR A 16 -1.19 -8.11 -6.92
C THR A 16 -1.68 -8.70 -8.24
N THR A 17 -2.67 -8.06 -8.85
CA THR A 17 -3.28 -8.42 -10.13
C THR A 17 -2.92 -7.46 -11.27
N ASP A 18 -2.22 -6.36 -10.97
CA ASP A 18 -1.76 -5.41 -11.99
C ASP A 18 -0.66 -6.04 -12.86
N SER A 19 -0.92 -6.13 -14.17
CA SER A 19 -0.02 -6.75 -15.14
C SER A 19 1.36 -6.11 -15.17
N ALA A 20 1.47 -4.80 -14.90
CA ALA A 20 2.73 -4.06 -14.90
C ALA A 20 3.60 -4.35 -13.66
N LYS A 21 3.03 -4.99 -12.64
CA LYS A 21 3.65 -5.20 -11.32
C LYS A 21 4.10 -6.64 -11.09
N MET A 22 3.80 -7.54 -12.01
CA MET A 22 4.02 -8.99 -11.88
C MET A 22 5.48 -9.39 -11.64
N GLU A 23 6.43 -8.58 -12.11
CA GLU A 23 7.84 -8.85 -11.94
C GLU A 23 8.43 -8.33 -10.62
N GLU A 24 7.70 -7.48 -9.89
CA GLU A 24 8.16 -6.92 -8.62
C GLU A 24 8.31 -8.03 -7.55
N PRO A 25 9.40 -8.05 -6.77
CA PRO A 25 9.68 -9.13 -5.81
C PRO A 25 8.55 -9.38 -4.81
N PHE A 26 7.94 -8.32 -4.27
CA PHE A 26 6.84 -8.46 -3.32
C PHE A 26 5.57 -9.03 -3.94
N ILE A 27 5.27 -8.66 -5.19
CA ILE A 27 4.09 -9.17 -5.91
C ILE A 27 4.28 -10.65 -6.23
N LYS A 28 5.47 -11.06 -6.69
CA LYS A 28 5.80 -12.48 -6.85
C LYS A 28 5.66 -13.26 -5.55
N PHE A 29 6.20 -12.73 -4.46
CA PHE A 29 6.08 -13.33 -3.14
C PHE A 29 4.61 -13.49 -2.72
N ALA A 30 3.81 -12.42 -2.83
CA ALA A 30 2.41 -12.44 -2.43
C ALA A 30 1.60 -13.43 -3.26
N ARG A 31 1.76 -13.43 -4.59
CA ARG A 31 1.07 -14.37 -5.48
C ARG A 31 1.46 -15.82 -5.21
N GLN A 32 2.73 -16.09 -4.91
CA GLN A 32 3.18 -17.43 -4.54
C GLN A 32 2.59 -17.86 -3.20
N LEU A 33 2.63 -17.00 -2.19
CA LEU A 33 2.06 -17.26 -0.87
C LEU A 33 0.56 -17.59 -0.95
N ILE A 34 -0.17 -16.87 -1.80
CA ILE A 34 -1.60 -17.09 -2.05
C ILE A 34 -1.82 -18.46 -2.72
N THR A 35 -1.03 -18.76 -3.76
CA THR A 35 -1.09 -20.07 -4.45
C THR A 35 -0.79 -21.22 -3.51
N ASP A 36 0.24 -21.08 -2.66
CA ASP A 36 0.65 -22.11 -1.70
C ASP A 36 -0.41 -22.35 -0.61
N ALA A 37 -1.22 -21.32 -0.31
CA ALA A 37 -2.37 -21.43 0.59
C ALA A 37 -3.60 -22.09 -0.07
N GLY A 38 -3.54 -22.40 -1.38
CA GLY A 38 -4.65 -22.97 -2.14
C GLY A 38 -5.70 -21.94 -2.59
N GLU A 39 -5.36 -20.66 -2.56
CA GLU A 39 -6.24 -19.53 -2.90
C GLU A 39 -5.91 -18.97 -4.30
N ASP A 40 -6.82 -18.17 -4.88
CA ASP A 40 -6.63 -17.59 -6.21
C ASP A 40 -5.81 -16.28 -6.17
N PRO A 41 -4.58 -16.25 -6.74
CA PRO A 41 -3.75 -15.03 -6.78
C PRO A 41 -4.25 -13.99 -7.78
N ASN A 42 -5.28 -14.30 -8.59
CA ASN A 42 -5.85 -13.36 -9.56
C ASN A 42 -7.00 -12.52 -8.98
N ILE A 43 -7.34 -12.73 -7.70
CA ILE A 43 -8.29 -11.88 -6.96
C ILE A 43 -7.49 -10.83 -6.18
N SER A 44 -7.68 -9.55 -6.52
CA SER A 44 -6.99 -8.41 -5.89
C SER A 44 -7.16 -8.38 -4.36
N LEU A 45 -8.38 -8.68 -3.87
CA LEU A 45 -8.68 -8.74 -2.44
C LEU A 45 -7.88 -9.81 -1.67
N THR A 46 -7.43 -10.88 -2.33
CA THR A 46 -6.58 -11.88 -1.69
C THR A 46 -5.16 -11.31 -1.48
N GLY A 47 -4.67 -10.51 -2.42
CA GLY A 47 -3.43 -9.74 -2.30
C GLY A 47 -3.46 -8.74 -1.15
N GLU A 48 -4.59 -8.06 -0.96
CA GLU A 48 -4.80 -7.14 0.17
C GLU A 48 -4.65 -7.87 1.52
N GLY A 49 -5.06 -9.14 1.61
CA GLY A 49 -4.81 -9.98 2.79
C GLY A 49 -3.33 -10.15 3.10
N VAL A 50 -2.49 -10.40 2.08
CA VAL A 50 -1.03 -10.51 2.24
C VAL A 50 -0.42 -9.16 2.62
N PHE A 51 -0.88 -8.07 2.01
CA PHE A 51 -0.47 -6.70 2.34
C PHE A 51 -0.68 -6.43 3.83
N ARG A 52 -1.90 -6.64 4.36
CA ARG A 52 -2.17 -6.45 5.79
C ARG A 52 -1.39 -7.45 6.65
N GLY A 53 -1.31 -8.71 6.22
CA GLY A 53 -0.59 -9.77 6.93
C GLY A 53 0.89 -9.44 7.16
N TYR A 54 1.57 -8.87 6.18
CA TYR A 54 2.95 -8.40 6.30
C TYR A 54 3.09 -7.38 7.44
N ALA A 55 2.26 -6.34 7.41
CA ALA A 55 2.30 -5.29 8.42
C ALA A 55 2.01 -5.79 9.84
N PHE A 56 0.98 -6.62 9.99
CA PHE A 56 0.66 -7.18 11.30
C PHE A 56 1.75 -8.12 11.79
N THR A 57 2.42 -8.86 10.90
CA THR A 57 3.58 -9.70 11.26
C THR A 57 4.71 -8.84 11.84
N GLU A 58 5.02 -7.70 11.23
CA GLU A 58 6.01 -6.76 11.74
C GLU A 58 5.57 -6.13 13.07
N ALA A 59 4.28 -5.78 13.22
CA ALA A 59 3.75 -5.29 14.50
C ALA A 59 3.86 -6.35 15.61
N PHE A 60 3.61 -7.63 15.32
CA PHE A 60 3.79 -8.72 16.27
C PHE A 60 5.27 -8.90 16.65
N ARG A 61 6.20 -8.80 15.69
CA ARG A 61 7.65 -8.86 15.98
C ARG A 61 8.09 -7.76 16.92
N ILE A 62 7.64 -6.52 16.69
CA ILE A 62 7.93 -5.40 17.57
C ILE A 62 7.34 -5.64 18.95
N ALA A 63 6.08 -6.08 19.03
CA ALA A 63 5.42 -6.37 20.29
C ALA A 63 6.13 -7.45 21.13
N ASP A 64 6.62 -8.51 20.49
CA ASP A 64 7.36 -9.57 21.16
C ASP A 64 8.75 -9.11 21.65
N ALA A 65 9.36 -8.15 20.95
CA ALA A 65 10.65 -7.58 21.34
C ALA A 65 10.56 -6.58 22.52
N LEU A 66 9.35 -6.11 22.88
CA LEU A 66 9.15 -5.21 24.01
C LEU A 66 9.30 -5.96 25.35
N PRO A 67 9.72 -5.27 26.44
CA PRO A 67 9.77 -5.87 27.77
C PRO A 67 8.44 -6.56 28.14
N GLY A 68 8.53 -7.81 28.60
CA GLY A 68 7.37 -8.65 28.91
C GLY A 68 6.83 -9.49 27.74
N GLY A 69 7.38 -9.35 26.53
CA GLY A 69 7.07 -10.20 25.37
C GLY A 69 5.67 -9.98 24.79
N MET A 70 5.22 -10.91 23.96
CA MET A 70 3.92 -10.84 23.31
C MET A 70 2.76 -10.69 24.31
N SER A 71 2.08 -9.55 24.25
CA SER A 71 0.87 -9.27 25.01
C SER A 71 -0.02 -8.31 24.25
N ARG A 72 -1.32 -8.24 24.60
CA ARG A 72 -2.23 -7.24 24.03
C ARG A 72 -1.72 -5.81 24.25
N THR A 73 -1.15 -5.54 25.41
CA THR A 73 -0.55 -4.23 25.72
C THR A 73 0.60 -3.92 24.77
N ASN A 74 1.54 -4.84 24.61
CA ASN A 74 2.70 -4.63 23.74
C ASN A 74 2.31 -4.53 22.26
N LEU A 75 1.30 -5.28 21.81
CA LEU A 75 0.74 -5.14 20.46
C LEU A 75 0.13 -3.76 20.24
N MET A 76 -0.64 -3.26 21.21
CA MET A 76 -1.20 -1.90 21.13
C MET A 76 -0.10 -0.84 21.14
N LEU A 77 0.95 -1.00 21.95
CA LEU A 77 2.10 -0.08 21.94
C LEU A 77 2.82 -0.06 20.59
N ALA A 78 3.03 -1.25 19.99
CA ALA A 78 3.63 -1.39 18.67
C ALA A 78 2.78 -0.69 17.60
N LEU A 79 1.50 -1.05 17.47
CA LEU A 79 0.59 -0.50 16.44
C LEU A 79 0.39 1.01 16.56
N ARG A 80 0.46 1.57 17.78
CA ARG A 80 0.30 3.01 18.02
C ARG A 80 1.55 3.83 17.73
N ASN A 81 2.69 3.20 17.47
CA ASN A 81 3.94 3.87 17.11
C ASN A 81 4.59 3.19 15.90
N PHE A 82 3.77 2.64 15.01
CA PHE A 82 4.21 1.72 13.99
C PHE A 82 4.69 2.48 12.76
N LYS A 83 6.01 2.45 12.53
CA LYS A 83 6.63 3.03 11.34
C LYS A 83 7.47 1.97 10.65
N ILE A 84 7.07 1.59 9.44
CA ILE A 84 7.75 0.55 8.67
C ILE A 84 7.87 0.94 7.19
N TYR A 85 8.89 0.40 6.55
CA TYR A 85 8.86 0.22 5.10
C TYR A 85 7.88 -0.91 4.76
N HIS A 86 6.91 -0.62 3.90
CA HIS A 86 5.95 -1.61 3.45
C HIS A 86 6.15 -1.88 1.95
N PRO A 87 6.67 -3.06 1.54
CA PRO A 87 7.05 -3.32 0.16
C PRO A 87 5.85 -3.37 -0.82
N GLY A 88 4.65 -3.55 -0.29
CA GLY A 88 3.40 -3.45 -1.05
C GLY A 88 2.89 -2.03 -1.28
N LEU A 89 3.50 -1.00 -0.68
CA LEU A 89 3.17 0.39 -1.00
C LEU A 89 3.90 0.84 -2.27
N LEU A 90 3.33 1.84 -2.95
CA LEU A 90 4.02 2.58 -3.99
C LEU A 90 5.28 3.26 -3.44
N ASP A 91 6.30 3.34 -4.28
CA ASP A 91 7.57 3.93 -3.92
C ASP A 91 7.38 5.42 -3.55
N GLY A 92 8.01 5.84 -2.47
CA GLY A 92 7.81 7.18 -1.88
C GLY A 92 6.78 7.22 -0.75
N LEU A 93 6.01 6.15 -0.54
CA LEU A 93 5.09 6.03 0.60
C LEU A 93 5.67 5.15 1.72
N VAL A 94 5.29 5.48 2.96
CA VAL A 94 5.62 4.69 4.15
C VAL A 94 4.38 4.53 5.02
N THR A 95 4.30 3.44 5.77
CA THR A 95 3.31 3.31 6.83
C THR A 95 3.88 3.94 8.09
N GLU A 96 3.21 4.97 8.62
CA GLU A 96 3.63 5.69 9.83
C GLU A 96 2.43 6.04 10.72
N LEU A 97 2.14 5.22 11.72
CA LEU A 97 1.06 5.47 12.67
C LEU A 97 1.54 6.29 13.87
N LYS A 98 0.79 7.33 14.23
CA LYS A 98 1.02 8.23 15.38
C LYS A 98 -0.15 8.22 16.35
N GLY A 99 -0.26 7.12 17.10
CA GLY A 99 -1.15 7.01 18.25
C GLY A 99 -2.62 7.23 17.87
N ASN A 100 -3.26 8.21 18.52
CA ASN A 100 -4.60 8.71 18.17
C ASN A 100 -4.55 9.98 17.29
N THR A 101 -3.36 10.55 17.08
CA THR A 101 -3.21 11.79 16.30
C THR A 101 -3.29 11.48 14.82
N ASP A 102 -2.65 10.38 14.43
CA ASP A 102 -2.67 9.87 13.07
C ASP A 102 -2.74 8.35 13.09
N ALA A 103 -3.78 7.78 12.51
CA ALA A 103 -4.04 6.35 12.57
C ALA A 103 -4.34 5.75 11.19
N TYR A 104 -4.04 6.49 10.12
CA TYR A 104 -4.20 6.01 8.76
C TYR A 104 -3.08 5.03 8.42
N PHE A 105 -3.45 3.87 7.89
CA PHE A 105 -2.47 2.82 7.60
C PHE A 105 -1.67 3.12 6.33
N VAL A 106 -2.33 3.73 5.34
CA VAL A 106 -1.72 4.23 4.12
C VAL A 106 -2.00 5.72 4.08
N GLU A 107 -0.93 6.51 4.06
CA GLU A 107 -0.98 7.96 4.13
C GLU A 107 -0.43 8.55 2.85
N GLY A 108 -0.95 8.07 1.74
CA GLY A 108 -0.62 8.59 0.43
C GLY A 108 -1.30 7.82 -0.69
N SER A 109 -1.25 8.40 -1.87
CA SER A 109 -1.87 7.84 -3.06
C SER A 109 -1.27 8.45 -4.31
N GLU A 110 -1.44 7.76 -5.41
CA GLU A 110 -1.24 8.22 -6.76
C GLU A 110 -2.57 8.60 -7.41
N TYR A 111 -2.47 9.38 -8.49
CA TYR A 111 -3.52 9.48 -9.50
C TYR A 111 -3.14 8.61 -10.67
N SER A 112 -4.09 7.81 -11.16
CA SER A 112 -3.82 6.89 -12.27
C SER A 112 -4.95 6.89 -13.29
N GLN A 113 -4.60 6.58 -14.54
CA GLN A 113 -5.55 6.28 -15.60
C GLN A 113 -5.48 4.81 -16.00
N PHE A 114 -6.63 4.20 -16.25
CA PHE A 114 -6.66 2.81 -16.71
C PHE A 114 -6.24 2.72 -18.18
N ASP A 115 -5.23 1.90 -18.47
CA ASP A 115 -4.89 1.47 -19.83
C ASP A 115 -5.57 0.13 -20.08
N ALA A 116 -6.62 0.14 -20.88
CA ALA A 116 -7.40 -1.05 -21.14
C ALA A 116 -6.65 -2.04 -22.06
N THR A 117 -5.71 -1.59 -22.89
CA THR A 117 -4.93 -2.50 -23.76
C THR A 117 -3.99 -3.34 -22.93
N ASN A 118 -3.31 -2.72 -21.96
CA ASN A 118 -2.32 -3.37 -21.12
C ASN A 118 -2.90 -3.92 -19.80
N GLN A 119 -4.15 -3.60 -19.48
CA GLN A 119 -4.84 -4.01 -18.25
C GLN A 119 -4.07 -3.56 -16.99
N THR A 120 -3.69 -2.29 -16.94
CA THR A 120 -2.87 -1.69 -15.86
C THR A 120 -3.31 -0.27 -15.55
N TRP A 121 -2.92 0.23 -14.37
CA TRP A 121 -3.11 1.61 -13.95
C TRP A 121 -1.83 2.41 -14.20
N VAL A 122 -1.89 3.34 -15.15
CA VAL A 122 -0.78 4.22 -15.49
C VAL A 122 -0.83 5.45 -14.58
N MET A 123 0.17 5.57 -13.70
CA MET A 123 0.32 6.71 -12.81
C MET A 123 0.53 8.00 -13.63
N VAL A 124 -0.16 9.07 -13.23
CA VAL A 124 -0.02 10.40 -13.79
C VAL A 124 0.50 11.34 -12.72
N GLY A 125 1.76 11.77 -12.87
CA GLY A 125 2.45 12.59 -11.89
C GLY A 125 3.12 11.75 -10.79
N ASP A 126 3.50 12.44 -9.71
CA ASP A 126 4.16 11.84 -8.55
C ASP A 126 3.13 11.33 -7.53
N VAL A 127 3.55 10.44 -6.64
CA VAL A 127 2.73 10.06 -5.48
C VAL A 127 2.52 11.28 -4.56
N VAL A 128 1.32 11.38 -4.01
CA VAL A 128 0.99 12.30 -2.94
C VAL A 128 1.26 11.60 -1.61
N ASP A 129 2.29 12.03 -0.88
CA ASP A 129 2.61 11.60 0.48
C ASP A 129 1.97 12.55 1.49
N ALA A 130 0.95 12.05 2.18
CA ALA A 130 0.20 12.80 3.20
C ALA A 130 0.92 12.87 4.55
N ASN A 131 2.03 12.14 4.74
CA ASN A 131 2.91 12.29 5.92
C ASN A 131 3.70 13.62 5.93
N GLY A 132 3.38 14.53 5.02
CA GLY A 132 4.06 15.83 4.87
C GLY A 132 5.16 15.83 3.81
N GLY A 133 5.34 14.74 3.06
CA GLY A 133 6.27 14.69 1.92
C GLY A 133 5.80 15.49 0.71
N THR A 134 4.48 15.63 0.51
CA THR A 134 3.93 16.47 -0.55
C THR A 134 3.49 17.84 -0.02
N PRO A 135 4.06 18.95 -0.50
CA PRO A 135 3.66 20.29 -0.06
C PRO A 135 2.27 20.66 -0.60
N ASN A 136 1.61 21.61 0.09
CA ASN A 136 0.40 22.24 -0.44
C ASN A 136 0.69 22.90 -1.80
N CYS A 137 -0.24 22.74 -2.74
CA CYS A 137 -0.05 23.06 -4.14
C CYS A 137 -1.37 23.48 -4.79
N ARG A 138 -1.30 23.97 -6.02
CA ARG A 138 -2.48 24.15 -6.87
C ARG A 138 -2.80 22.83 -7.56
N TRP A 139 -4.08 22.53 -7.67
CA TRP A 139 -4.50 21.35 -8.42
C TRP A 139 -4.41 21.59 -9.93
N ASP A 140 -3.63 20.75 -10.63
CA ASP A 140 -3.54 20.67 -12.08
C ASP A 140 -3.92 19.28 -12.59
N LYS A 141 -5.21 19.13 -12.92
CA LYS A 141 -5.76 17.88 -13.45
C LYS A 141 -5.08 17.42 -14.75
N ALA A 142 -4.61 18.33 -15.59
CA ALA A 142 -4.06 17.98 -16.90
C ALA A 142 -2.67 17.36 -16.81
N ASN A 143 -1.95 17.60 -15.72
CA ASN A 143 -0.55 17.20 -15.56
C ASN A 143 -0.30 16.33 -14.31
N GLY A 144 -1.31 15.61 -13.82
CA GLY A 144 -1.11 14.65 -12.73
C GLY A 144 -1.14 15.26 -11.33
N GLY A 145 -1.87 16.36 -11.14
CA GLY A 145 -2.33 16.77 -9.82
C GLY A 145 -1.56 17.91 -9.19
N CYS A 146 -0.97 17.66 -8.01
CA CYS A 146 -0.53 18.68 -7.07
C CYS A 146 0.76 19.39 -7.50
N ARG A 147 0.70 20.65 -7.98
CA ARG A 147 1.85 21.44 -8.46
C ARG A 147 1.81 22.93 -8.11
#